data_AF-A0A090Y9B6-F1
#
_entry.id   AF-A0A090Y9B6-F1
#
_cell.length_a   1.000
_cell.length_b   1.000
_cell.length_c   1.000
_cell.angle_alpha   90.00
_cell.angle_beta   90.00
_cell.angle_gamma   90.00
#
_symmetry.space_group_name_H-M   'P 1'
#
loop_
_entity.id
_entity.type
_entity.pdbx_description
1 polymer ?
#
loop_
_entity_poly.entity_id
_entity_poly.type
_entity_poly.pdbx_seq_one_letter_code
_entity_poly.pdbx_strand_id
1 'polypeptide(L)' 'MDIKDMFLSHHLWAQSDGKSGRKLEIVKKEICELNLTEINLSCSEIVDSNASNSFLTNNDMSDCYFLGSSFD' A
#
# COMPACT_ATOMS: atom_id res chain seq x y z
N MET A 1 8.05 9.52 8.69
CA MET A 1 8.20 8.20 8.04
C MET A 1 8.02 8.43 6.58
N ASP A 2 8.96 7.97 5.75
CA ASP A 2 8.83 8.09 4.31
C ASP A 2 7.66 7.24 3.81
N ILE A 3 7.06 7.61 2.66
CA ILE A 3 5.92 6.85 2.14
C ILE A 3 6.34 5.43 1.76
N LYS A 4 7.55 5.23 1.21
CA LYS A 4 8.06 3.90 0.87
C LYS A 4 8.25 3.05 2.12
N ASP A 5 8.71 3.65 3.21
CA ASP A 5 8.83 2.96 4.49
C ASP A 5 7.49 2.44 4.99
N MET A 6 6.39 3.16 4.74
CA MET A 6 5.04 2.69 5.11
C MET A 6 4.68 1.40 4.37
N PHE A 7 4.93 1.35 3.06
CA PHE A 7 4.70 0.15 2.25
C PHE A 7 5.60 -1.02 2.67
N LEU A 8 6.88 -0.77 2.94
CA LEU A 8 7.81 -1.80 3.43
C LEU A 8 7.42 -2.30 4.83
N SER A 9 6.99 -1.40 5.71
CA SER A 9 6.50 -1.75 7.04
C SER A 9 5.24 -2.62 6.98
N HIS A 10 4.38 -2.36 6.00
CA HIS A 10 3.19 -3.16 5.76
C HIS A 10 3.49 -4.52 5.14
N HIS A 11 4.44 -4.59 4.21
CA HIS A 11 4.90 -5.86 3.66
C HIS A 11 5.33 -6.82 4.78
N LEU A 12 6.12 -6.32 5.74
CA LEU A 12 6.54 -7.08 6.92
C LEU A 12 5.35 -7.44 7.83
N TRP A 13 4.37 -6.55 7.95
CA TRP A 13 3.14 -6.80 8.71
C TRP A 13 2.32 -7.95 8.13
N ALA A 14 2.10 -7.95 6.81
CA ALA A 14 1.37 -9.01 6.15
C ALA A 14 2.12 -10.36 6.24
N GLN A 15 3.44 -10.37 6.01
CA GLN A 15 4.26 -11.59 6.09
C GLN A 15 4.34 -12.19 7.51
N SER A 16 4.15 -11.37 8.53
CA SER A 16 4.31 -11.79 9.93
C SER A 16 2.98 -12.08 10.63
N ASP A 17 1.86 -12.12 9.90
CA ASP A 17 0.50 -12.19 10.45
C ASP A 17 0.26 -11.09 11.51
N GLY A 18 0.74 -9.88 11.21
CA GLY A 18 0.58 -8.69 12.04
C GLY A 18 1.52 -8.58 13.26
N LYS A 19 2.51 -9.46 13.39
CA LYS A 19 3.44 -9.46 14.54
C LYS A 19 4.54 -8.39 14.46
N SER A 20 4.89 -7.93 13.26
CA SER A 20 5.98 -6.98 13.01
C SER A 20 5.56 -5.94 11.98
N GLY A 21 6.00 -4.68 12.09
CA GLY A 21 5.58 -3.63 11.15
C GLY A 21 4.18 -3.09 11.47
N ARG A 22 3.49 -2.53 10.47
CA ARG A 22 2.18 -1.88 10.64
C ARG A 22 1.27 -2.10 9.44
N LYS A 23 -0.03 -2.31 9.68
CA LYS A 23 -1.05 -2.31 8.62
C LYS A 23 -1.00 -0.98 7.85
N LEU A 24 -1.12 -1.05 6.52
CA LEU A 24 -1.10 0.15 5.67
C LEU A 24 -2.47 0.81 5.70
N GLU A 25 -2.50 2.03 6.22
CA GLU A 25 -3.69 2.87 6.24
C GLU A 25 -3.28 4.26 5.73
N ILE A 26 -3.76 4.61 4.53
CA ILE A 26 -3.48 5.85 3.83
C ILE A 26 -4.81 6.53 3.54
N VAL A 27 -4.94 7.80 3.95
CA VAL A 27 -6.14 8.61 3.70
C VAL A 27 -5.70 9.97 3.19
N LYS A 28 -6.24 10.40 2.04
CA LYS A 28 -6.05 11.73 1.45
C LYS A 28 -4.57 12.10 1.26
N LYS A 29 -3.79 11.25 0.60
CA LYS A 29 -2.37 11.49 0.29
C LYS A 29 -2.05 11.37 -1.19
N GLU A 30 -1.04 12.14 -1.62
CA GLU A 30 -0.32 11.93 -2.88
C GLU A 30 0.78 10.89 -2.66
N ILE A 31 0.69 9.75 -3.34
CA ILE A 31 1.60 8.60 -3.30
C ILE A 31 2.02 8.17 -4.73
N CYS A 32 2.12 9.14 -5.63
CA CYS A 32 2.40 8.95 -7.05
C CYS A 32 3.84 8.49 -7.32
N GLU A 33 4.06 7.89 -8.49
CA GLU A 33 5.39 7.54 -9.02
C GLU A 33 6.20 6.55 -8.15
N LEU A 34 5.51 5.68 -7.41
CA LEU A 34 6.15 4.66 -6.59
C LEU A 34 6.32 3.35 -7.35
N ASN A 35 7.49 2.72 -7.26
CA ASN A 35 7.62 1.31 -7.62
C ASN A 35 7.25 0.45 -6.41
N LEU A 36 6.06 -0.14 -6.46
CA LEU A 36 5.51 -1.01 -5.42
C LEU A 36 5.45 -2.47 -5.87
N THR A 37 6.19 -2.85 -6.92
CA THR A 37 6.20 -4.23 -7.46
C THR A 37 6.48 -5.26 -6.36
N GLU A 38 5.70 -6.35 -6.35
CA GLU A 38 5.81 -7.47 -5.40
C GLU A 38 5.59 -7.12 -3.91
N ILE A 39 5.12 -5.92 -3.60
CA ILE A 39 4.70 -5.56 -2.24
C ILE A 39 3.41 -6.31 -1.89
N ASN A 40 3.36 -6.93 -0.71
CA ASN A 40 2.11 -7.41 -0.14
C ASN A 40 1.30 -6.20 0.37
N LEU A 41 0.14 -5.96 -0.24
CA LEU A 41 -0.83 -4.92 0.08
C LEU A 41 -2.12 -5.52 0.67
N SER A 42 -2.07 -6.79 1.10
CA SER A 42 -3.24 -7.46 1.65
C SER A 42 -3.73 -6.76 2.92
N CYS A 43 -5.06 -6.69 3.07
CA CYS A 43 -5.70 -5.96 4.16
C CYS A 43 -5.35 -4.46 4.24
N SER A 44 -4.74 -3.86 3.21
CA SER A 44 -4.43 -2.42 3.21
C SER A 44 -5.68 -1.56 2.96
N GLU A 45 -5.67 -0.33 3.48
CA GLU A 45 -6.71 0.67 3.24
C GLU A 45 -6.07 1.92 2.61
N ILE A 46 -6.46 2.25 1.38
CA ILE A 46 -6.02 3.45 0.67
C ILE A 46 -7.27 4.22 0.21
N VAL A 47 -7.59 5.31 0.91
CA VAL A 47 -8.82 6.07 0.75
C VAL A 47 -8.54 7.49 0.26
N ASP A 48 -9.29 7.95 -0.73
CA ASP A 48 -9.24 9.29 -1.32
C ASP A 48 -7.80 9.73 -1.67
N SER A 49 -6.94 8.82 -2.12
CA SER A 49 -5.52 9.06 -2.32
C SER A 49 -5.11 8.90 -3.78
N ASN A 50 -4.08 9.63 -4.19
CA ASN A 50 -3.59 9.57 -5.57
C ASN A 50 -2.33 8.70 -5.64
N ALA A 51 -2.43 7.56 -6.32
CA ALA A 51 -1.32 6.64 -6.59
C ALA A 51 -0.96 6.58 -8.07
N SER A 52 -1.37 7.57 -8.86
CA SER A 52 -1.08 7.64 -10.29
C SER A 52 0.41 7.48 -10.60
N ASN A 53 0.69 6.89 -11.76
CA ASN A 53 2.05 6.53 -12.21
C ASN A 53 2.82 5.57 -11.28
N SER A 54 2.16 4.93 -10.31
CA SER A 54 2.82 3.92 -9.47
C SER A 54 2.74 2.53 -10.11
N PHE A 55 3.81 1.75 -9.97
CA PHE A 55 3.88 0.39 -10.49
C PHE A 55 3.40 -0.61 -9.45
N LEU A 56 2.25 -1.21 -9.72
CA LEU A 56 1.61 -2.23 -8.90
C LEU A 56 1.57 -3.57 -9.67
N THR A 57 2.75 -4.16 -9.87
CA THR A 57 2.90 -5.45 -10.56
C THR A 57 3.14 -6.57 -9.57
N ASN A 58 2.46 -7.70 -9.73
CA ASN A 58 2.58 -8.90 -8.88
C ASN A 58 2.36 -8.64 -7.38
N ASN A 59 1.49 -7.69 -7.03
CA ASN A 59 1.11 -7.43 -5.66
C ASN A 59 0.07 -8.42 -5.15
N ASP A 60 0.20 -8.84 -3.90
CA ASP A 60 -0.92 -9.44 -3.18
C ASP A 60 -1.86 -8.32 -2.74
N MET A 61 -3.07 -8.30 -3.28
CA MET A 61 -4.12 -7.32 -3.00
C MET A 61 -5.34 -7.97 -2.31
N SER A 62 -5.18 -9.16 -1.74
CA SER A 62 -6.27 -9.87 -1.05
C SER A 62 -6.81 -9.03 0.09
N ASP A 63 -8.14 -8.86 0.16
CA ASP A 63 -8.82 -8.07 1.19
C ASP A 63 -8.35 -6.60 1.30
N CYS A 64 -7.76 -6.02 0.24
CA CYS A 64 -7.44 -4.60 0.21
C CYS A 64 -8.69 -3.74 -0.05
N TYR A 65 -8.66 -2.50 0.44
CA TYR A 65 -9.75 -1.54 0.26
C TYR A 65 -9.23 -0.24 -0.35
N PHE A 66 -9.51 -0.05 -1.63
CA PHE A 66 -9.21 1.17 -2.38
C PHE A 66 -10.49 1.93 -2.68
N LEU A 67 -10.75 3.01 -1.95
CA LEU A 67 -11.98 3.81 -2.08
C LEU A 67 -11.65 5.24 -2.48
N GLY A 68 -12.19 5.72 -3.59
CA GLY A 68 -11.96 7.10 -4.05
C GLY A 68 -10.51 7.40 -4.45
N SER A 69 -9.66 6.37 -4.57
CA SER A 69 -8.25 6.49 -4.90
C SER A 69 -7.99 6.26 -6.39
N SER A 70 -7.06 7.02 -6.98
CA SER A 70 -6.64 6.91 -8.39
C SER A 70 -5.35 6.10 -8.53
N PHE A 71 -5.25 5.31 -9.60
CA PHE A 71 -4.09 4.46 -9.93
C PHE A 71 -3.70 4.52 -11.42
N ASP A 72 -4.38 5.37 -12.19
CA ASP A 72 -4.20 5.56 -13.63
C ASP A 72 -2.98 6.43 -13.98
#